data_AF-A0A5C5WV64-F1
#
_entry.id   AF-A0A5C5WV64-F1
#
_cell.length_a   1.000
_cell.length_b   1.000
_cell.length_c   1.000
_cell.angle_alpha   90.00
_cell.angle_beta   90.00
_cell.angle_gamma   90.00
#
_symmetry.space_group_name_H-M   'P 1'
#
loop_
_entity.id
_entity.type
_entity.pdbx_description
1 polymer ?
#
loop_
_entity_poly.entity_id
_entity_poly.type
_entity_poly.pdbx_seq_one_letter_code
_entity_poly.pdbx_strand_id
1 'polypeptide(L)'
;MHLLSLLFLLMHPVHETVSEVEWNEQTKSVEVAVRFHRLDEEWILKQPVVKNFGDKFNSETPELSGDEASELGRRAMGYLGRHYCFKGFQDPQAIALYRWIGRKEEGAHVWWYFEVVSNDKTRPTLIDLTLLFEHNQNYTHRVVFLDQSPKTSVNLTSAKHQVSLPSPQSSELKQSQP
;
A
#
# COMPACT_ATOMS: atom_id res chain seq x y z
N MET A 1 23.72 -10.61 -38.62
CA MET A 1 22.60 -10.95 -37.72
C MET A 1 23.01 -10.82 -36.24
N HIS A 2 23.57 -9.69 -35.81
CA HIS A 2 23.97 -9.47 -34.40
C HIS A 2 23.38 -8.21 -33.77
N LEU A 3 22.61 -7.41 -34.53
CA LEU A 3 22.00 -6.18 -34.03
C LEU A 3 20.65 -6.41 -33.31
N LEU A 4 20.09 -7.62 -33.39
CA LEU A 4 18.77 -7.94 -32.82
C LEU A 4 18.82 -8.32 -31.33
N SER A 5 19.98 -8.69 -30.79
CA SER A 5 20.11 -9.08 -29.38
C SER A 5 20.31 -7.90 -28.41
N LEU A 6 20.69 -6.72 -28.90
CA LEU A 6 20.92 -5.56 -28.02
C LEU A 6 19.61 -4.82 -27.64
N LEU A 7 18.52 -5.06 -28.38
CA LEU A 7 17.20 -4.46 -28.13
C LEU A 7 16.46 -5.09 -26.94
N PHE A 8 16.82 -6.31 -26.52
CA PHE A 8 16.22 -6.96 -25.35
C PHE A 8 16.76 -6.46 -24.01
N LEU A 9 17.90 -5.75 -23.99
CA LEU A 9 18.48 -5.20 -22.76
C LEU A 9 17.89 -3.83 -22.36
N LEU A 10 17.12 -3.19 -23.25
CA LEU A 10 16.52 -1.87 -23.02
C LEU A 10 15.04 -1.92 -22.64
N MET A 11 14.44 -3.12 -22.58
CA MET A 11 13.01 -3.29 -22.35
C MET A 11 12.72 -4.39 -21.34
N HIS A 12 12.97 -4.11 -20.07
CA HIS A 12 12.07 -4.64 -19.05
C HIS A 12 11.62 -3.48 -18.16
N PRO A 13 10.38 -2.99 -18.31
CA PRO A 13 9.71 -2.34 -17.20
C PRO A 13 9.83 -3.31 -16.03
N VAL A 14 10.56 -2.92 -14.99
CA VAL A 14 10.56 -3.71 -13.77
C VAL A 14 9.16 -3.54 -13.21
N HIS A 15 8.33 -4.58 -13.39
CA HIS A 15 6.99 -4.66 -12.83
C HIS A 15 7.12 -4.81 -11.32
N GLU A 16 7.47 -3.71 -10.65
CA GLU A 16 7.68 -3.67 -9.22
C GLU A 16 6.90 -2.51 -8.59
N THR A 17 6.27 -2.81 -7.46
CA THR A 17 5.86 -1.77 -6.52
C THR A 17 6.66 -1.92 -5.25
N VAL A 18 6.91 -0.79 -4.58
CA VAL A 18 7.50 -0.79 -3.24
C VAL A 18 6.48 -0.20 -2.30
N SER A 19 6.19 -0.87 -1.19
CA SER A 19 5.43 -0.28 -0.10
C SER A 19 6.23 -0.26 1.19
N GLU A 20 6.07 0.82 1.95
CA GLU A 20 6.57 0.97 3.31
C GLU A 20 5.37 0.93 4.23
N VAL A 21 5.45 0.11 5.29
CA VAL A 21 4.36 -0.16 6.21
C VAL A 21 4.85 0.00 7.64
N GLU A 22 4.08 0.75 8.43
CA GLU A 22 4.32 0.95 9.85
C GLU A 22 3.02 0.85 10.63
N TRP A 23 3.08 0.31 11.85
CA TRP A 23 1.99 0.40 12.80
C TRP A 23 2.23 1.57 13.74
N ASN A 24 1.32 2.55 13.76
CA ASN A 24 1.36 3.67 14.67
C ASN A 24 0.55 3.36 15.94
N GLU A 25 1.25 3.17 17.06
CA GLU A 25 0.64 2.86 18.35
C GLU A 25 -0.22 3.99 18.93
N GLN A 26 0.05 5.24 18.57
CA GLN A 26 -0.67 6.41 19.10
C GLN A 26 -2.02 6.57 18.41
N THR A 27 -2.04 6.46 17.08
CA THR A 27 -3.25 6.62 16.26
C THR A 27 -4.02 5.30 16.10
N LYS A 28 -3.41 4.16 16.44
CA LYS A 28 -3.94 2.81 16.21
C LYS A 28 -4.29 2.59 14.73
N SER A 29 -3.41 3.08 13.86
CA SER A 29 -3.53 2.93 12.40
C SER A 29 -2.28 2.26 11.83
N VAL A 30 -2.46 1.56 10.71
CA VAL A 30 -1.34 1.18 9.85
C VAL A 30 -1.11 2.33 8.87
N GLU A 31 0.08 2.89 8.87
CA GLU A 31 0.51 3.90 7.90
C GLU A 31 1.19 3.21 6.71
N VAL A 32 0.81 3.60 5.49
CA VAL A 32 1.32 2.99 4.27
C VAL A 32 1.72 4.05 3.26
N ALA A 33 2.94 3.92 2.75
CA ALA A 33 3.39 4.61 1.55
C ALA A 33 3.62 3.57 0.46
N VAL A 34 2.94 3.68 -0.68
CA VAL A 34 3.14 2.77 -1.82
C VAL A 34 3.59 3.54 -3.06
N ARG A 35 4.64 3.03 -3.70
CA ARG A 35 5.23 3.61 -4.90
C ARG A 35 4.80 2.84 -6.13
N PHE A 36 4.31 3.56 -7.12
CA PHE A 36 3.96 3.06 -8.45
C PHE A 36 4.82 3.71 -9.52
N HIS A 37 4.97 3.05 -10.66
CA HIS A 37 5.36 3.74 -11.89
C HIS A 37 4.19 4.60 -12.38
N ARG A 38 4.47 5.77 -12.96
CA ARG A 38 3.42 6.72 -13.38
C ARG A 38 2.44 6.13 -14.40
N LEU A 39 2.92 5.30 -15.32
CA LEU A 39 2.04 4.61 -16.28
C LEU A 39 1.08 3.63 -15.61
N ASP A 40 1.51 3.00 -14.50
CA ASP A 40 0.65 2.08 -13.74
C ASP A 40 -0.41 2.86 -12.96
N GLU A 41 -0.04 3.99 -12.36
CA GLU A 41 -1.01 4.91 -11.76
C GLU A 41 -2.06 5.34 -12.79
N GLU A 42 -1.65 5.81 -13.96
CA GLU A 42 -2.58 6.21 -15.02
C GLU A 42 -3.50 5.07 -15.44
N TRP A 43 -2.99 3.84 -15.50
CA TRP A 43 -3.77 2.65 -15.78
C TRP A 43 -4.79 2.36 -14.67
N ILE A 44 -4.39 2.45 -13.39
CA ILE A 44 -5.26 2.28 -12.21
C ILE A 44 -6.39 3.32 -12.24
N LEU A 45 -6.03 4.59 -12.45
CA LEU A 45 -6.99 5.69 -12.40
C LEU A 45 -8.00 5.66 -13.56
N LYS A 46 -7.72 4.92 -14.65
CA LYS A 46 -8.67 4.69 -15.75
C LYS A 46 -9.62 3.53 -15.49
N GLN A 47 -9.40 2.70 -14.47
CA GLN A 47 -10.28 1.58 -14.14
C GLN A 47 -11.64 2.08 -13.63
N PRO A 48 -12.73 1.31 -13.87
CA PRO A 48 -14.04 1.65 -13.33
C PRO A 48 -14.02 1.64 -11.80
N VAL A 49 -14.57 2.71 -11.20
CA VAL A 49 -14.75 2.80 -9.75
C VAL A 49 -15.86 1.85 -9.33
N VAL A 50 -15.54 0.89 -8.46
CA VAL A 50 -16.54 -0.01 -7.89
C VAL A 50 -17.32 0.75 -6.82
N LYS A 51 -18.60 1.01 -7.08
CA LYS A 51 -19.48 1.83 -6.21
C LYS A 51 -19.67 1.24 -4.80
N ASN A 52 -19.48 -0.07 -4.62
CA ASN A 52 -19.76 -0.77 -3.37
C ASN A 52 -18.57 -0.77 -2.37
N PHE A 53 -17.46 -0.09 -2.67
CA PHE A 53 -16.39 0.09 -1.69
C PHE A 53 -16.72 1.17 -0.63
N GLY A 54 -17.80 1.93 -0.83
CA GLY A 54 -18.22 3.03 0.04
C GLY A 54 -18.41 2.63 1.50
N ASP A 55 -18.86 1.41 1.79
CA ASP A 55 -19.13 0.98 3.18
C ASP A 55 -17.86 0.70 4.00
N LYS A 56 -16.70 0.52 3.34
CA LYS A 56 -15.39 0.34 3.99
C LYS A 56 -14.50 1.58 3.91
N PHE A 57 -15.00 2.65 3.29
CA PHE A 57 -14.32 3.92 3.18
C PHE A 57 -14.94 4.88 4.19
N ASN A 58 -14.25 5.14 5.31
CA ASN A 58 -14.68 6.21 6.18
C ASN A 58 -14.18 7.54 5.60
N SER A 59 -15.08 8.31 5.00
CA SER A 59 -14.79 9.61 4.38
C SER A 59 -14.54 10.73 5.40
N GLU A 60 -14.12 10.39 6.62
CA GLU A 60 -13.45 11.34 7.52
C GLU A 60 -12.06 11.65 6.97
N THR A 61 -12.00 12.12 5.73
CA THR A 61 -10.82 12.75 5.14
C THR A 61 -10.53 14.02 5.95
N PRO A 62 -9.32 14.17 6.52
CA PRO A 62 -8.85 15.49 6.92
C PRO A 62 -8.80 16.35 5.65
N GLU A 63 -9.65 17.37 5.60
CA GLU A 63 -9.58 18.58 4.76
C GLU A 63 -8.46 18.65 3.71
N LEU A 64 -8.49 17.79 2.68
CA LEU A 64 -7.74 18.02 1.45
C LEU A 64 -8.63 18.87 0.54
N SER A 65 -8.44 20.18 0.63
CA SER A 65 -9.19 21.18 -0.11
C SER A 65 -8.88 21.12 -1.61
N GLY A 66 -9.83 20.59 -2.39
CA GLY A 66 -9.83 20.61 -3.86
C GLY A 66 -10.62 19.44 -4.45
N ASP A 67 -11.55 19.72 -5.37
CA ASP A 67 -12.45 18.71 -5.98
C ASP A 67 -11.67 17.57 -6.67
N GLU A 68 -10.51 17.86 -7.26
CA GLU A 68 -9.66 16.87 -7.94
C GLU A 68 -8.91 15.94 -6.97
N ALA A 69 -8.46 16.45 -5.82
CA ALA A 69 -7.79 15.64 -4.80
C ALA A 69 -8.75 14.61 -4.19
N SER A 70 -10.03 14.97 -4.10
CA SER A 70 -11.11 14.09 -3.65
C SER A 70 -11.40 12.96 -4.66
N GLU A 71 -11.47 13.27 -5.96
CA GLU A 71 -11.71 12.25 -7.00
C GLU A 71 -10.54 11.27 -7.13
N LEU A 72 -9.30 11.78 -7.15
CA LEU A 72 -8.11 10.94 -7.18
C LEU A 72 -8.04 10.03 -5.95
N GLY A 73 -8.23 10.59 -4.76
CA GLY A 73 -8.28 9.82 -3.52
C GLY A 73 -9.36 8.74 -3.55
N ARG A 74 -10.56 9.05 -4.02
CA ARG A 74 -11.65 8.06 -4.15
C ARG A 74 -11.29 6.91 -5.10
N ARG A 75 -10.68 7.22 -6.25
CA ARG A 75 -10.22 6.20 -7.20
C ARG A 75 -9.11 5.35 -6.63
N ALA A 76 -8.11 5.99 -6.03
CA ALA A 76 -7.00 5.31 -5.36
C ALA A 76 -7.50 4.35 -4.28
N MET A 77 -8.40 4.81 -3.39
CA MET A 77 -8.94 3.98 -2.32
C MET A 77 -9.84 2.85 -2.84
N GLY A 78 -10.65 3.09 -3.87
CA GLY A 78 -11.43 2.03 -4.51
C GLY A 78 -10.55 0.93 -5.14
N TYR A 79 -9.33 1.28 -5.55
CA TYR A 79 -8.34 0.31 -6.00
C TYR A 79 -7.63 -0.39 -4.84
N LEU A 80 -6.97 0.39 -3.96
CA LEU A 80 -6.21 -0.15 -2.83
C LEU A 80 -7.07 -1.00 -1.91
N GLY A 81 -8.30 -0.60 -1.66
CA GLY A 81 -9.21 -1.35 -0.82
C GLY A 81 -9.57 -2.76 -1.35
N ARG A 82 -9.41 -3.00 -2.65
CA ARG A 82 -9.57 -4.32 -3.27
C ARG A 82 -8.27 -5.11 -3.34
N HIS A 83 -7.14 -4.44 -3.49
CA HIS A 83 -5.86 -5.07 -3.86
C HIS A 83 -4.78 -4.99 -2.76
N TYR A 84 -5.00 -4.24 -1.69
CA TYR A 84 -4.08 -4.06 -0.56
C TYR A 84 -4.83 -4.27 0.75
N CYS A 85 -5.19 -5.51 1.05
CA CYS A 85 -6.07 -5.87 2.17
C CYS A 85 -5.28 -6.15 3.46
N PHE A 86 -5.78 -5.59 4.57
CA PHE A 86 -5.32 -5.91 5.93
C PHE A 86 -6.32 -6.84 6.62
N LYS A 87 -5.83 -7.90 7.26
CA LYS A 87 -6.64 -8.96 7.89
C LYS A 87 -6.03 -9.41 9.23
N GLY A 88 -6.78 -10.28 9.92
CA GLY A 88 -6.33 -10.92 11.15
C GLY A 88 -6.30 -9.95 12.33
N PHE A 89 -7.33 -9.11 12.41
CA PHE A 89 -7.65 -8.29 13.59
C PHE A 89 -8.11 -9.17 14.76
N GLN A 90 -8.16 -8.60 15.96
CA GLN A 90 -8.58 -9.34 17.15
C GLN A 90 -10.06 -9.73 17.10
N ASP A 91 -10.94 -8.84 16.64
CA ASP A 91 -12.32 -9.17 16.32
C ASP A 91 -12.42 -9.74 14.90
N PRO A 92 -12.89 -10.98 14.70
CA PRO A 92 -13.08 -11.58 13.37
C PRO A 92 -14.07 -10.83 12.48
N GLN A 93 -14.96 -10.02 13.06
CA GLN A 93 -15.92 -9.17 12.34
C GLN A 93 -15.39 -7.76 12.10
N ALA A 94 -14.16 -7.46 12.56
CA ALA A 94 -13.57 -6.15 12.34
C ALA A 94 -13.44 -5.83 10.85
N ILE A 95 -13.68 -4.56 10.53
CA ILE A 95 -13.54 -4.03 9.18
C ILE A 95 -12.34 -3.10 9.10
N ALA A 96 -11.54 -3.27 8.04
CA ALA A 96 -10.48 -2.33 7.70
C ALA A 96 -11.08 -1.10 7.00
N LEU A 97 -10.85 0.07 7.58
CA LEU A 97 -11.27 1.38 7.09
C LEU A 97 -10.05 2.12 6.54
N TYR A 98 -10.12 2.51 5.26
CA TYR A 98 -9.02 3.16 4.56
C TYR A 98 -9.21 4.67 4.54
N ARG A 99 -8.14 5.41 4.82
CA ARG A 99 -8.11 6.88 4.80
C ARG A 99 -7.01 7.35 3.85
N TRP A 100 -7.38 8.16 2.87
CA TRP A 100 -6.43 8.78 1.95
C TRP A 100 -5.68 9.92 2.63
N ILE A 101 -4.35 9.92 2.55
CA ILE A 101 -3.49 10.96 3.12
C ILE A 101 -2.93 11.86 2.01
N GLY A 102 -2.53 11.29 0.86
CA GLY A 102 -2.09 12.13 -0.24
C GLY A 102 -1.28 11.41 -1.32
N ARG A 103 -0.74 12.22 -2.23
CA ARG A 103 0.05 11.79 -3.38
C ARG A 103 1.28 12.67 -3.55
N LYS A 104 2.40 12.09 -3.93
CA LYS A 104 3.63 12.83 -4.27
C LYS A 104 4.29 12.26 -5.52
N GLU A 105 4.58 13.10 -6.50
CA GLU A 105 5.33 12.71 -7.69
C GLU A 105 6.84 12.64 -7.39
N GLU A 106 7.52 11.65 -7.98
CA GLU A 106 8.96 11.46 -7.89
C GLU A 106 9.51 10.91 -9.21
N GLY A 107 9.79 11.81 -10.16
CA GLY A 107 10.31 11.43 -11.49
C GLY A 107 9.33 10.54 -12.26
N ALA A 108 9.76 9.33 -12.60
CA ALA A 108 8.94 8.32 -13.28
C ALA A 108 7.97 7.59 -12.33
N HIS A 109 8.00 7.90 -11.04
CA HIS A 109 7.22 7.23 -10.01
C HIS A 109 6.28 8.22 -9.30
N VAL A 110 5.36 7.64 -8.55
CA VAL A 110 4.44 8.35 -7.68
C VAL A 110 4.27 7.58 -6.38
N TRP A 111 4.22 8.30 -5.28
CA TRP A 111 3.88 7.78 -3.96
C TRP A 111 2.44 8.09 -3.63
N TRP A 112 1.72 7.07 -3.17
CA TRP A 112 0.41 7.19 -2.54
C TRP A 112 0.56 6.93 -1.05
N TYR A 113 -0.03 7.80 -0.25
CA TYR A 113 -0.03 7.74 1.21
C TYR A 113 -1.45 7.52 1.69
N PHE A 114 -1.62 6.51 2.55
CA PHE A 114 -2.91 6.19 3.15
C PHE A 114 -2.71 5.53 4.50
N GLU A 115 -3.76 5.54 5.30
CA GLU A 115 -3.83 4.87 6.58
C GLU A 115 -4.94 3.83 6.59
N VAL A 116 -4.76 2.78 7.38
CA VAL A 116 -5.77 1.75 7.62
C VAL A 116 -6.04 1.62 9.10
N VAL A 117 -7.29 1.85 9.48
CA VAL A 117 -7.79 1.74 10.86
C VAL A 117 -8.82 0.62 10.92
N SER A 118 -8.82 -0.20 11.95
CA SER A 118 -9.93 -1.10 12.22
C SER A 118 -10.92 -0.47 13.20
N ASN A 119 -12.19 -0.85 13.10
CA ASN A 119 -13.21 -0.49 14.09
C ASN A 119 -12.88 -0.99 15.51
N ASP A 120 -12.16 -2.11 15.64
CA ASP A 120 -11.68 -2.65 16.92
C ASP A 120 -10.34 -2.02 17.40
N LYS A 121 -9.74 -1.13 16.60
CA LYS A 121 -8.46 -0.44 16.86
C LYS A 121 -7.28 -1.38 17.15
N THR A 122 -7.34 -2.61 16.67
CA THR A 122 -6.27 -3.59 16.83
C THR A 122 -5.37 -3.67 15.62
N ARG A 123 -4.12 -4.10 15.87
CA ARG A 123 -3.13 -4.27 14.82
C ARG A 123 -3.50 -5.48 13.94
N PRO A 124 -3.52 -5.36 12.60
CA PRO A 124 -3.69 -6.50 11.73
C PRO A 124 -2.46 -7.42 11.79
N THR A 125 -2.67 -8.71 11.59
CA THR A 125 -1.60 -9.71 11.58
C THR A 125 -1.22 -10.17 10.17
N LEU A 126 -2.01 -9.81 9.15
CA LEU A 126 -1.81 -10.26 7.76
C LEU A 126 -2.05 -9.12 6.76
N ILE A 127 -1.17 -9.03 5.77
CA ILE A 127 -1.35 -8.27 4.52
C ILE A 127 -1.61 -9.26 3.38
N ASP A 128 -2.59 -8.94 2.55
CA ASP A 128 -2.92 -9.62 1.30
C ASP A 128 -2.86 -8.61 0.15
N LEU A 129 -1.86 -8.76 -0.72
CA LEU A 129 -1.42 -7.75 -1.68
C LEU A 129 -1.43 -8.29 -3.11
N THR A 130 -2.36 -7.81 -3.93
CA THR A 130 -2.61 -8.24 -5.31
C THR A 130 -2.62 -7.08 -6.30
N LEU A 131 -1.86 -6.02 -6.01
CA LEU A 131 -1.77 -4.84 -6.88
C LEU A 131 -1.31 -5.25 -8.29
N LEU A 132 -1.93 -4.70 -9.32
CA LEU A 132 -1.50 -4.77 -10.72
C LEU A 132 -1.38 -6.18 -11.31
N PHE A 133 -1.77 -7.25 -10.61
CA PHE A 133 -1.73 -8.61 -11.17
C PHE A 133 -2.73 -8.80 -12.31
N GLU A 134 -3.83 -8.05 -12.30
CA GLU A 134 -4.78 -7.97 -13.40
C GLU A 134 -4.24 -7.18 -14.60
N HIS A 135 -3.24 -6.31 -14.38
CA HIS A 135 -2.52 -5.62 -15.45
C HIS A 135 -1.41 -6.51 -16.01
N ASN A 136 -0.61 -7.14 -15.13
CA ASN A 136 0.43 -8.10 -15.49
C ASN A 136 0.71 -9.06 -14.31
N GLN A 137 0.66 -10.37 -14.53
CA GLN A 137 0.86 -11.36 -13.47
C GLN A 137 2.31 -11.47 -12.95
N ASN A 138 3.26 -10.85 -13.66
CA ASN A 138 4.69 -10.88 -13.33
C ASN A 138 5.11 -9.74 -12.38
N TYR A 139 4.17 -8.96 -11.85
CA TYR A 139 4.51 -7.98 -10.83
C TYR A 139 5.16 -8.64 -9.60
N THR A 140 6.12 -7.94 -9.03
CA THR A 140 6.68 -8.23 -7.71
C THR A 140 6.40 -7.05 -6.80
N HIS A 141 5.89 -7.30 -5.60
CA HIS A 141 5.64 -6.25 -4.61
C HIS A 141 6.59 -6.41 -3.45
N ARG A 142 7.45 -5.41 -3.25
CA ARG A 142 8.32 -5.37 -2.08
C ARG A 142 7.65 -4.60 -0.96
N VAL A 143 7.31 -5.30 0.11
CA VAL A 143 6.77 -4.69 1.35
C VAL A 143 7.93 -4.53 2.34
N VAL A 144 8.17 -3.31 2.79
CA VAL A 144 9.20 -2.95 3.78
C VAL A 144 8.51 -2.63 5.11
N PHE A 145 8.87 -3.34 6.17
CA PHE A 145 8.35 -3.12 7.51
C PHE A 145 9.28 -2.15 8.26
N LEU A 146 8.74 -0.98 8.60
CA LEU A 146 9.50 0.11 9.24
C LEU A 146 9.63 -0.07 10.76
N ASP A 147 8.74 -0.86 11.37
CA ASP A 147 8.66 -1.12 12.82
C ASP A 147 9.68 -2.16 13.33
N GLN A 148 10.60 -2.60 12.46
CA GLN A 148 11.65 -3.58 12.78
C GLN A 148 13.03 -2.94 12.78
N SER A 149 13.89 -3.38 13.70
CA SER A 149 15.31 -3.08 13.69
C SER A 149 16.13 -4.39 13.64
N PRO A 150 16.84 -4.69 12.53
CA PRO A 150 16.89 -3.92 11.29
C PRO A 150 15.55 -3.96 10.53
N LYS A 151 15.33 -2.99 9.63
CA LYS A 151 14.17 -3.00 8.72
C LYS A 151 14.18 -4.30 7.92
N THR A 152 13.02 -4.92 7.78
CA THR A 152 12.85 -6.16 7.01
C THR A 152 11.99 -5.91 5.79
N SER A 153 12.18 -6.73 4.75
CA SER A 153 11.36 -6.65 3.55
C SER A 153 10.98 -8.03 3.01
N VAL A 154 9.79 -8.14 2.45
CA VAL A 154 9.30 -9.35 1.80
C VAL A 154 8.85 -9.03 0.39
N ASN A 155 9.26 -9.88 -0.56
CA ASN A 155 8.78 -9.83 -1.93
C ASN A 155 7.57 -10.74 -2.09
N LEU A 156 6.50 -10.18 -2.65
CA LEU A 156 5.25 -10.86 -2.97
C LEU A 156 5.07 -10.93 -4.48
N THR A 157 4.43 -12.00 -4.94
CA THR A 157 4.14 -12.28 -6.35
C THR A 157 2.74 -12.85 -6.48
N SER A 158 2.25 -13.05 -7.70
CA SER A 158 0.95 -13.67 -7.94
C SER A 158 0.81 -15.06 -7.30
N ALA A 159 1.90 -15.82 -7.14
CA ALA A 159 1.92 -17.11 -6.46
C ALA A 159 2.03 -17.01 -4.92
N LYS A 160 2.50 -15.88 -4.39
CA LYS A 160 2.68 -15.62 -2.95
C LYS A 160 2.36 -14.16 -2.66
N HIS A 161 1.07 -13.89 -2.43
CA HIS A 161 0.54 -12.54 -2.28
C HIS A 161 0.20 -12.18 -0.82
N GLN A 162 0.49 -13.06 0.14
CA GLN A 162 0.22 -12.83 1.56
C GLN A 162 1.51 -12.80 2.40
N VAL A 163 1.52 -11.94 3.41
CA VAL A 163 2.60 -11.83 4.39
C VAL A 163 2.07 -11.45 5.77
N SER A 164 2.62 -12.08 6.81
CA SER A 164 2.32 -11.68 8.19
C SER A 164 2.98 -10.35 8.52
N LEU A 165 2.27 -9.46 9.20
CA LEU A 165 2.93 -8.31 9.81
C LEU A 165 3.83 -8.84 10.94
N PRO A 166 5.10 -8.45 11.00
CA PRO A 166 5.97 -8.82 12.10
C PRO A 166 5.41 -8.21 13.40
N SER A 167 5.64 -8.85 14.55
CA SER A 167 5.27 -8.23 15.83
C SER A 167 6.09 -6.95 16.04
N PRO A 168 5.53 -5.88 16.62
CA PRO A 168 6.30 -4.69 16.90
C PRO A 168 7.43 -5.08 17.83
N GLN A 169 8.68 -4.77 17.46
CA GLN A 169 9.74 -4.83 18.44
C GLN A 169 9.45 -3.72 19.45
N SER A 170 9.34 -4.07 20.73
CA SER A 170 9.31 -3.09 21.81
C SER A 170 10.52 -2.19 21.58
N SER A 171 10.31 -0.96 21.13
CA SER A 171 11.36 0.03 21.11
C SER A 171 11.79 0.18 22.56
N GLU A 172 12.91 -0.44 22.91
CA GLU A 172 13.56 -0.18 24.18
C GLU A 172 13.64 1.33 24.31
N LEU A 173 12.94 1.82 25.34
CA LEU A 173 13.16 3.13 25.89
C LEU A 173 14.66 3.41 25.84
N LYS A 174 15.09 4.30 24.94
CA LYS A 174 16.23 5.15 25.24
C LYS A 174 15.78 6.04 26.39
N GLN A 175 15.71 5.44 27.58
CA GLN A 175 15.72 6.12 28.85
C GLN A 175 16.99 6.97 28.83
N SER A 176 16.78 8.27 28.70
CA SER A 176 17.37 9.27 29.58
C SER A 176 18.38 8.68 30.56
N GLN A 177 19.65 8.96 30.34
CA GLN A 177 20.62 9.03 31.42
C GLN A 177 21.27 10.42 31.37
N PRO A 178 21.63 10.94 32.57
CA PRO A 178 21.29 12.28 33.04
C PRO A 178 22.13 13.42 32.45
#